data_AF-A0A3D3UTV1-F1
#
_entry.id   AF-A0A3D3UTV1-F1
#
_cell.length_a   1.000
_cell.length_b   1.000
_cell.length_c   1.000
_cell.angle_alpha   90.00
_cell.angle_beta   90.00
_cell.angle_gamma   90.00
#
_symmetry.space_group_name_H-M   'P 1'
#
loop_
_entity.id
_entity.type
_entity.pdbx_description
1 polymer ?
#
loop_
_entity_poly.entity_id
_entity_poly.type
_entity_poly.pdbx_seq_one_letter_code
_entity_poly.pdbx_strand_id
1 'polypeptide(L)'
;MKIAATCDFILPVFGIHPWNASEYVGCLKDLDWAISESPMIGEIGLDYYFVSETSRYDDQRKVFEYLLRAVSRQKKIVIVHTKGAESETFQLLKQHNIERVIIHWYSGPWHILKAMVEYGFYFTIGVEVLFSQHIQD
;
A
#
# COMPACT_ATOMS: atom_id res chain seq x y z
N MET A 1 -11.62 -15.52 -8.85
CA MET A 1 -11.06 -15.91 -7.53
C MET A 1 -10.92 -17.43 -7.42
N LYS A 2 -9.90 -18.04 -8.07
CA LYS A 2 -9.79 -19.52 -8.14
C LYS A 2 -9.20 -20.14 -6.86
N ILE A 3 -8.17 -19.51 -6.29
CA ILE A 3 -7.46 -20.03 -5.10
C ILE A 3 -8.29 -19.83 -3.82
N ALA A 4 -8.88 -18.64 -3.65
CA ALA A 4 -9.74 -18.36 -2.49
C ALA A 4 -10.98 -19.28 -2.42
N ALA A 5 -11.47 -19.77 -3.56
CA ALA A 5 -12.59 -20.70 -3.61
C ALA A 5 -12.26 -22.10 -3.06
N THR A 6 -10.99 -22.43 -2.85
CA THR A 6 -10.55 -23.75 -2.35
C THR A 6 -10.16 -23.74 -0.88
N CYS A 7 -10.13 -22.58 -0.21
CA CYS A 7 -9.68 -22.49 1.18
C CYS A 7 -10.23 -21.22 1.86
N ASP A 8 -11.01 -21.39 2.93
CA ASP A 8 -11.63 -20.29 3.69
C ASP A 8 -10.61 -19.39 4.42
N PHE A 9 -9.38 -19.87 4.60
CA PHE A 9 -8.30 -19.07 5.20
C PHE A 9 -7.65 -18.08 4.21
N ILE A 10 -8.02 -18.11 2.93
CA ILE A 10 -7.46 -17.24 1.90
C ILE A 10 -8.43 -16.10 1.61
N LEU A 11 -8.05 -14.89 2.04
CA LEU A 11 -8.76 -13.67 1.69
C LEU A 11 -8.12 -13.03 0.44
N PRO A 12 -8.79 -13.02 -0.72
CA PRO A 12 -8.28 -12.37 -1.91
C PRO A 12 -8.45 -10.85 -1.79
N VAL A 13 -7.38 -10.11 -2.09
CA VAL A 13 -7.32 -8.66 -2.00
C VAL A 13 -6.93 -8.09 -3.36
N PHE A 14 -7.57 -6.98 -3.75
CA PHE A 14 -7.27 -6.26 -4.99
C PHE A 14 -6.39 -5.05 -4.71
N GLY A 15 -5.39 -4.82 -5.54
CA GLY A 15 -4.54 -3.65 -5.50
C GLY A 15 -3.72 -3.55 -6.78
N ILE A 16 -3.20 -2.35 -7.03
CA ILE A 16 -2.23 -2.11 -8.10
C ILE A 16 -0.93 -1.76 -7.41
N HIS A 17 0.03 -2.69 -7.46
CA HIS A 17 1.35 -2.49 -6.88
C HIS A 17 2.04 -1.29 -7.56
N PRO A 18 2.83 -0.46 -6.85
CA PRO A 18 3.54 0.69 -7.45
C PRO A 18 4.34 0.32 -8.70
N TRP A 19 4.87 -0.90 -8.76
CA TRP A 19 5.61 -1.41 -9.93
C TRP A 19 4.76 -1.55 -11.20
N ASN A 20 3.44 -1.63 -11.07
CA ASN A 20 2.51 -1.76 -12.19
C ASN A 20 1.76 -0.45 -12.47
N ALA A 21 1.99 0.62 -11.70
CA ALA A 21 1.17 1.82 -11.78
C ALA A 21 1.08 2.42 -13.20
N SER A 22 2.20 2.51 -13.93
CA SER A 22 2.25 3.02 -15.30
C SER A 22 1.41 2.22 -16.31
N GLU A 23 1.16 0.93 -16.05
CA GLU A 23 0.31 0.08 -16.91
C GLU A 23 -1.17 0.43 -16.77
N TYR A 24 -1.58 0.82 -15.55
CA TYR A 24 -3.00 0.99 -15.20
C TYR A 24 -3.46 2.44 -15.06
N VAL A 25 -2.54 3.41 -15.00
CA VAL A 25 -2.85 4.83 -14.75
C VAL A 25 -3.89 5.39 -15.72
N GLY A 26 -3.93 4.89 -16.97
CA GLY A 26 -4.88 5.31 -18.00
C GLY A 26 -6.26 4.66 -17.95
N CYS A 27 -6.45 3.59 -17.18
CA CYS A 27 -7.67 2.76 -17.20
C CYS A 27 -8.25 2.46 -15.80
N LEU A 28 -7.89 3.25 -14.78
CA LEU A 28 -8.30 3.01 -13.39
C LEU A 28 -9.81 2.89 -13.18
N LYS A 29 -10.62 3.64 -13.94
CA LYS A 29 -12.08 3.58 -13.87
C LYS A 29 -12.64 2.22 -14.29
N ASP A 30 -11.97 1.52 -15.20
CA ASP A 30 -12.39 0.21 -15.68
C ASP A 30 -12.24 -0.87 -14.59
N LEU A 31 -11.57 -0.53 -13.48
CA LEU A 31 -11.28 -1.39 -12.34
C LEU A 31 -12.10 -1.03 -11.09
N ASP A 32 -13.02 -0.07 -11.17
CA ASP A 32 -13.86 0.34 -10.02
C ASP A 32 -14.67 -0.82 -9.43
N TRP A 33 -15.10 -1.77 -10.27
CA TRP A 33 -15.79 -2.98 -9.83
C TRP A 33 -14.90 -3.82 -8.91
N ALA A 34 -13.63 -4.01 -9.27
CA ALA A 34 -12.68 -4.81 -8.49
C ALA A 34 -12.37 -4.14 -7.15
N ILE A 35 -12.25 -2.80 -7.15
CA ILE A 35 -12.09 -2.01 -5.93
C ILE A 35 -13.31 -2.17 -5.02
N SER A 36 -14.52 -2.16 -5.58
CA SER A 36 -15.78 -2.29 -4.83
C SER A 36 -15.95 -3.69 -4.23
N GLU A 37 -15.70 -4.74 -5.01
CA GLU A 37 -15.89 -6.13 -4.57
C GLU A 37 -14.84 -6.62 -3.58
N SER A 38 -13.63 -6.05 -3.61
CA SER A 38 -12.55 -6.54 -2.74
C SER A 38 -12.78 -6.18 -1.26
N PRO A 39 -12.65 -7.13 -0.31
CA PRO A 39 -12.91 -6.87 1.12
C PRO A 39 -11.89 -5.89 1.75
N MET A 40 -10.69 -5.84 1.20
CA MET A 40 -9.59 -4.94 1.56
C MET A 40 -8.96 -4.42 0.27
N ILE A 41 -8.05 -3.45 0.35
CA ILE A 41 -7.28 -3.02 -0.82
C ILE A 41 -5.78 -3.15 -0.56
N GLY A 42 -5.05 -3.72 -1.51
CA GLY A 42 -3.63 -4.00 -1.36
C GLY A 42 -3.12 -5.02 -2.38
N GLU A 43 -1.83 -5.05 -2.66
CA GLU A 43 -0.82 -4.09 -2.20
C GLU A 43 -0.85 -2.82 -3.08
N ILE A 44 -0.86 -1.65 -2.43
CA ILE A 44 -0.88 -0.32 -3.08
C ILE A 44 0.19 0.57 -2.44
N GLY A 45 0.58 1.68 -3.05
CA GLY A 45 1.49 2.63 -2.42
C GLY A 45 2.51 3.20 -3.38
N LEU A 46 3.70 3.50 -2.85
CA LEU A 46 4.81 4.13 -3.58
C LEU A 46 6.10 3.35 -3.36
N ASP A 47 6.90 3.22 -4.41
CA ASP A 47 8.23 2.61 -4.39
C ASP A 47 9.20 3.44 -5.23
N TYR A 48 10.11 4.15 -4.55
CA TYR A 48 11.17 4.97 -5.15
C TYR A 48 12.55 4.36 -4.97
N TYR A 49 12.62 3.14 -4.45
CA TYR A 49 13.87 2.44 -4.21
C TYR A 49 14.12 1.39 -5.29
N PHE A 50 13.14 0.52 -5.56
CA PHE A 50 13.26 -0.54 -6.56
C PHE A 50 12.84 -0.08 -7.96
N VAL A 51 11.96 0.92 -8.05
CA VAL A 51 11.67 1.60 -9.31
C VAL A 51 12.64 2.78 -9.43
N SER A 52 13.68 2.65 -10.24
CA SER A 52 14.68 3.71 -10.41
C SER A 52 14.28 4.79 -11.43
N GLU A 53 13.28 4.49 -12.27
CA GLU A 53 12.78 5.39 -13.30
C GLU A 53 11.84 6.44 -12.69
N THR A 54 12.37 7.62 -12.40
CA THR A 54 11.62 8.72 -11.76
C THR A 54 10.41 9.20 -12.56
N SER A 55 10.40 9.00 -13.89
CA SER A 55 9.25 9.26 -14.75
C SER A 55 7.99 8.47 -14.35
N ARG A 56 8.16 7.33 -13.67
CA ARG A 56 7.07 6.46 -13.24
C ARG A 56 6.47 6.86 -11.89
N TYR A 57 7.13 7.74 -11.13
CA TYR A 57 6.69 8.13 -9.79
C TYR A 57 5.37 8.90 -9.82
N ASP A 58 5.14 9.64 -10.90
CA ASP A 58 3.89 10.37 -11.09
C ASP A 58 2.70 9.43 -11.33
N ASP A 59 2.92 8.35 -12.10
CA ASP A 59 1.91 7.30 -12.28
C ASP A 59 1.62 6.59 -10.96
N GLN A 60 2.66 6.26 -10.18
CA GLN A 60 2.48 5.67 -8.84
C GLN A 60 1.62 6.54 -7.94
N ARG A 61 1.90 7.86 -7.85
CA ARG A 61 1.07 8.81 -7.11
C ARG A 61 -0.37 8.82 -7.59
N LYS A 62 -0.59 8.98 -8.90
CA LYS A 62 -1.94 9.04 -9.49
C LYS A 62 -2.75 7.79 -9.18
N VAL A 63 -2.15 6.62 -9.33
CA VAL A 63 -2.79 5.32 -9.03
C VAL A 63 -3.08 5.21 -7.53
N PHE A 64 -2.11 5.53 -6.68
CA PHE A 64 -2.27 5.44 -5.24
C PHE A 64 -3.38 6.39 -4.74
N GLU A 65 -3.35 7.67 -5.11
CA GLU A 65 -4.38 8.66 -4.77
C GLU A 65 -5.76 8.29 -5.31
N TYR A 66 -5.85 7.66 -6.49
CA TYR A 66 -7.12 7.15 -7.01
C TYR A 66 -7.69 6.08 -6.08
N LEU A 67 -6.87 5.09 -5.70
CA LEU A 67 -7.28 4.01 -4.81
C LEU A 67 -7.63 4.54 -3.41
N LEU A 68 -6.85 5.49 -2.87
CA LEU A 68 -7.15 6.15 -1.58
C LEU A 68 -8.50 6.88 -1.61
N ARG A 69 -8.80 7.62 -2.68
CA ARG A 69 -10.12 8.29 -2.84
C ARG A 69 -11.26 7.29 -2.91
N ALA A 70 -11.08 6.16 -3.59
CA ALA A 70 -12.11 5.14 -3.73
C ALA A 70 -12.41 4.44 -2.39
N VAL A 71 -11.39 4.16 -1.58
CA VAL A 71 -11.55 3.44 -0.30
C VAL A 71 -11.91 4.33 0.88
N SER A 72 -11.56 5.62 0.85
CA SER A 72 -11.91 6.60 1.91
C SER A 72 -13.40 6.58 2.23
N ARG A 73 -14.26 6.39 1.21
CA ARG A 73 -15.72 6.29 1.36
C ARG A 73 -16.20 4.95 1.92
N GLN A 74 -15.41 3.88 1.76
CA GLN A 74 -15.79 2.50 2.07
C GLN A 74 -15.21 2.01 3.40
N LYS A 75 -14.32 2.77 4.04
CA LYS A 75 -13.63 2.41 5.31
C LYS A 75 -12.95 1.03 5.26
N LYS A 76 -12.46 0.64 4.09
CA LYS A 76 -11.70 -0.61 3.88
C LYS A 76 -10.33 -0.52 4.54
N ILE A 77 -9.80 -1.66 4.98
CA ILE A 77 -8.39 -1.76 5.36
C ILE A 77 -7.54 -1.65 4.09
N VAL A 78 -6.46 -0.88 4.14
CA VAL A 78 -5.45 -0.82 3.08
C VAL A 78 -4.14 -1.48 3.51
N ILE A 79 -3.53 -2.26 2.61
CA ILE A 79 -2.18 -2.82 2.76
C ILE A 79 -1.24 -2.01 1.87
N VAL A 80 -0.23 -1.39 2.48
CA VAL A 80 0.52 -0.30 1.85
C VAL A 80 2.02 -0.61 1.76
N HIS A 81 2.55 -0.47 0.55
CA HIS A 81 3.97 -0.44 0.21
C HIS A 81 4.53 0.99 0.33
N THR A 82 5.72 1.16 0.89
CA THR A 82 6.26 2.50 1.19
C THR A 82 7.71 2.74 0.78
N LYS A 83 8.38 1.79 0.10
CA LYS A 83 9.84 1.74 0.06
C LYS A 83 10.48 2.97 -0.60
N GLY A 84 11.31 3.70 0.14
CA GLY A 84 11.96 4.92 -0.33
C GLY A 84 11.02 6.13 -0.49
N ALA A 85 9.76 5.97 -0.08
CA ALA A 85 8.68 6.95 -0.20
C ALA A 85 7.84 7.02 1.09
N GLU A 86 8.45 6.70 2.24
CA GLU A 86 7.73 6.48 3.51
C GLU A 86 7.01 7.74 3.99
N SER A 87 7.69 8.89 3.92
CA SER A 87 7.13 10.18 4.33
C SER A 87 5.99 10.62 3.42
N GLU A 88 6.15 10.49 2.10
CA GLU A 88 5.13 10.87 1.13
C GLU A 88 3.90 9.95 1.25
N THR A 89 4.12 8.65 1.38
CA THR A 89 3.05 7.68 1.60
C THR A 89 2.25 8.00 2.86
N PHE A 90 2.93 8.34 3.97
CA PHE A 90 2.26 8.75 5.19
C PHE A 90 1.41 10.02 5.00
N GLN A 91 1.95 11.02 4.30
CA GLN A 91 1.23 12.26 4.03
C GLN A 91 -0.02 12.03 3.19
N LEU A 92 0.06 11.23 2.13
CA LEU A 92 -1.10 10.89 1.28
C LEU A 92 -2.18 10.14 2.06
N LEU A 93 -1.80 9.16 2.90
CA LEU A 93 -2.74 8.44 3.75
C LEU A 93 -3.50 9.40 4.70
N LYS A 94 -2.79 10.37 5.30
CA LYS A 94 -3.40 11.40 6.15
C LYS A 94 -4.31 12.35 5.37
N GLN A 95 -3.86 12.83 4.21
CA GLN A 95 -4.63 13.74 3.36
C GLN A 95 -5.96 13.13 2.91
N HIS A 96 -5.97 11.82 2.66
CA HIS A 96 -7.17 11.07 2.29
C HIS A 96 -7.98 10.52 3.48
N ASN A 97 -7.58 10.84 4.72
CA ASN A 97 -8.20 10.39 5.97
C ASN A 97 -8.34 8.85 6.03
N ILE A 98 -7.28 8.13 5.66
CA ILE A 98 -7.27 6.67 5.74
C ILE A 98 -6.78 6.26 7.14
N GLU A 99 -7.70 5.73 7.94
CA GLU A 99 -7.43 5.35 9.33
C GLU A 99 -6.99 3.89 9.47
N ARG A 100 -7.47 3.00 8.59
CA ARG A 100 -7.25 1.54 8.68
C ARG A 100 -6.14 1.11 7.75
N VAL A 101 -4.90 1.25 8.20
CA VAL A 101 -3.71 0.99 7.39
C VAL A 101 -2.87 -0.13 8.00
N ILE A 102 -2.43 -1.04 7.14
CA ILE A 102 -1.36 -2.00 7.42
C ILE A 102 -0.18 -1.62 6.50
N ILE A 103 0.91 -1.15 7.09
CA ILE A 103 2.16 -0.94 6.37
C ILE A 103 2.85 -2.28 6.21
N HIS A 104 2.99 -2.73 4.96
CA HIS A 104 3.65 -3.98 4.66
C HIS A 104 5.18 -3.80 4.70
N TRP A 105 5.84 -4.74 5.38
CA TRP A 105 7.30 -4.89 5.35
C TRP A 105 8.11 -3.60 5.56
N TYR A 106 7.79 -2.86 6.63
CA TYR A 106 8.45 -1.59 6.89
C TYR A 106 9.95 -1.75 7.17
N SER A 107 10.75 -0.90 6.54
CA SER A 107 12.23 -0.90 6.65
C SER A 107 12.82 0.50 6.50
N GLY A 108 12.02 1.53 6.80
CA GLY A 108 12.37 2.94 6.68
C GLY A 108 12.82 3.58 7.99
N PRO A 109 12.94 4.93 8.03
CA PRO A 109 13.46 5.64 9.19
C PRO A 109 12.58 5.53 10.46
N TRP A 110 13.22 5.26 11.61
CA TRP A 110 12.57 5.15 12.93
C TRP A 110 11.56 6.26 13.27
N HIS A 111 11.90 7.52 12.97
CA HIS A 111 11.03 8.66 13.29
C HIS A 111 9.71 8.64 12.50
N ILE A 112 9.70 8.09 11.27
CA ILE A 112 8.49 7.95 10.47
C ILE A 112 7.67 6.76 10.97
N LEU A 113 8.33 5.63 11.28
CA LEU A 113 7.69 4.47 11.92
C LEU A 113 6.93 4.91 13.18
N LYS A 114 7.61 5.62 14.08
CA LYS A 114 7.01 6.12 15.33
C LYS A 114 5.79 6.99 15.05
N ALA A 115 5.88 7.91 14.10
CA ALA A 115 4.76 8.79 13.75
C ALA A 115 3.55 8.01 13.17
N MET A 116 3.80 6.99 12.34
CA MET A 116 2.74 6.13 11.80
C MET A 116 2.10 5.26 12.90
N VAL A 117 2.89 4.74 13.86
CA VAL A 117 2.39 4.00 15.03
C VAL A 117 1.52 4.90 15.90
N GLU A 118 1.97 6.12 16.21
CA GLU A 118 1.21 7.11 16.98
C GLU A 118 -0.11 7.51 16.29
N TYR A 119 -0.13 7.47 14.96
CA TYR A 119 -1.34 7.69 14.16
C TYR A 119 -2.30 6.48 14.14
N GLY A 120 -1.87 5.32 14.66
CA GLY A 120 -2.69 4.12 14.78
C GLY A 120 -2.54 3.10 13.65
N PHE A 121 -1.49 3.20 12.83
CA PHE A 121 -1.23 2.23 11.76
C PHE A 121 -0.65 0.92 12.31
N TYR A 122 -0.97 -0.17 11.60
CA TYR A 122 -0.44 -1.51 11.88
C TYR A 122 0.70 -1.85 10.92
N PHE A 123 1.52 -2.83 11.29
CA PHE A 123 2.70 -3.23 10.54
C PHE A 123 2.77 -4.74 10.42
N THR A 124 3.20 -5.24 9.26
CA THR A 124 3.68 -6.61 9.14
C THR A 124 5.20 -6.62 9.24
N ILE A 125 5.75 -7.51 10.05
CA ILE A 125 7.19 -7.68 10.20
C ILE A 125 7.61 -8.95 9.43
N GLY A 126 8.53 -8.80 8.48
CA GLY A 126 9.08 -9.91 7.71
C GLY A 126 10.09 -10.74 8.52
N VAL A 127 10.40 -11.93 8.02
CA VAL A 127 11.37 -12.85 8.66
C VAL A 127 12.79 -12.28 8.78
N GLU A 128 13.11 -11.25 7.98
CA GLU A 128 14.39 -10.55 8.03
C GLU A 128 14.72 -9.94 9.38
N VAL A 129 13.71 -9.68 10.23
CA VAL A 129 13.94 -9.22 11.61
C VAL A 129 14.82 -10.18 12.42
N LEU A 130 14.93 -11.45 12.00
CA LEU A 130 15.76 -12.44 12.66
C LEU A 130 17.25 -12.31 12.33
N PHE A 131 17.63 -11.65 11.23
CA PHE A 131 19.02 -11.67 10.75
C PHE A 131 19.53 -10.37 10.10
N SER A 132 18.66 -9.42 9.73
CA SER A 132 19.05 -8.16 9.10
C SER A 132 19.26 -7.09 10.16
N GLN A 133 20.51 -6.65 10.36
CA GLN A 133 20.83 -5.58 11.32
C GLN A 133 20.05 -4.29 11.01
N HIS A 134 19.93 -3.94 9.73
CA HIS A 134 19.16 -2.76 9.27
C HIS A 134 17.67 -2.82 9.70
N ILE A 135 17.09 -4.01 9.80
CA ILE A 135 15.68 -4.18 10.23
C ILE A 135 15.55 -4.25 11.76
N GLN A 136 16.61 -4.70 12.44
CA GLN A 136 16.63 -4.82 13.90
C GLN A 136 16.86 -3.49 14.61
N ASP A 137 17.61 -2.57 13.97
CA ASP A 137 17.90 -1.22 14.45
C ASP A 137 16.71 -0.26 14.28
#